data_AF-A0A3F2RSW3-F1
#
_entry.id   AF-A0A3F2RSW3-F1
#
_cell.length_a   1.000
_cell.length_b   1.000
_cell.length_c   1.000
_cell.angle_alpha   90.00
_cell.angle_beta   90.00
_cell.angle_gamma   90.00
#
_symmetry.space_group_name_H-M   'P 1'
#
loop_
_entity.id
_entity.type
_entity.pdbx_description
1 polymer ?
#
loop_
_entity_poly.entity_id
_entity_poly.type
_entity_poly.pdbx_seq_one_letter_code
_entity_poly.pdbx_strand_id
1 'polypeptide(L)'
;MSAKCGYQDGDNLRFQGSFVSSGYTHSTTSYETGVSTIIGSDDGEMDNNEKDFKDPMTGKRRKTPSSVYQLEMETSRGVLIGLANNLFCGNLWLTRITVAGLVTAIWTIISTTAFLLVPFPVADTPRDLDGTPYYFWAANFVTTLCAFSCPTWPFAFSLVVQKSVFQVLLQNAFNCPLAANRECADPPLTSMQAYVLGVMAVILVRAFSARGPATLVVSLTLDLLGYAYISGALGLLITMVDPSDSNATWAAIWLGMLSAMWVAQFAAYCCGAMMYRFQIPHMRLLPRHIVVTLDVEASLFAIAAGSLALVFGGAILDVPGGVLPKVLFTIASVLMARFGRLILSVLKKASGVRWSGRLMPGFGGVLDAI
;
A
#
# COMPACT_ATOMS: atom_id res chain seq x y z
N MET A 1 -14.85 -27.13 30.59
CA MET A 1 -15.40 -27.86 29.41
C MET A 1 -14.47 -27.62 28.24
N SER A 2 -13.53 -28.53 28.00
CA SER A 2 -12.69 -28.51 26.79
C SER A 2 -13.51 -29.19 25.70
N ALA A 3 -13.91 -28.45 24.67
CA ALA A 3 -14.48 -29.04 23.48
C ALA A 3 -13.39 -29.91 22.84
N LYS A 4 -13.51 -31.24 22.98
CA LYS A 4 -12.69 -32.18 22.22
C LYS A 4 -13.07 -32.02 20.75
N CYS A 5 -12.43 -31.09 20.05
CA CYS A 5 -12.37 -31.13 18.60
C CYS A 5 -11.70 -32.47 18.25
N GLY A 6 -12.44 -33.35 17.57
CA GLY A 6 -11.92 -34.62 17.10
C GLY A 6 -10.86 -34.39 16.04
N TYR A 7 -9.65 -34.06 16.46
CA TYR A 7 -8.47 -34.07 15.61
C TYR A 7 -8.02 -35.53 15.53
N GLN A 8 -8.47 -36.23 14.49
CA GLN A 8 -7.85 -37.49 14.09
C GLN A 8 -6.43 -37.14 13.62
N ASP A 9 -5.42 -37.63 14.34
CA ASP A 9 -4.04 -37.70 13.87
C ASP A 9 -4.00 -38.63 12.64
N GLY A 10 -4.26 -38.04 11.48
CA GLY A 10 -4.00 -38.63 10.18
C GLY A 10 -2.66 -38.12 9.69
N ASP A 11 -1.60 -38.83 10.04
CA ASP A 11 -0.18 -38.58 9.70
C ASP A 11 0.15 -38.61 8.19
N ASN A 12 -0.80 -38.34 7.29
CA ASN A 12 -0.58 -38.43 5.84
C ASN A 12 -1.34 -37.43 4.94
N LEU A 13 -1.95 -36.37 5.48
CA LEU A 13 -2.57 -35.33 4.65
C LEU A 13 -1.79 -34.01 4.73
N ARG A 14 -0.83 -33.90 3.82
CA ARG A 14 -0.15 -32.67 3.43
C ARG A 14 -1.19 -31.55 3.26
N PHE A 15 -1.04 -30.47 4.03
CA PHE A 15 -1.82 -29.23 3.96
C PHE A 15 -2.08 -28.80 2.50
N GLN A 16 -3.26 -29.14 1.96
CA GLN A 16 -3.85 -28.55 0.75
C GLN A 16 -4.90 -27.46 1.08
N GLY A 17 -4.97 -27.04 2.34
CA GLY A 17 -5.94 -26.06 2.83
C GLY A 17 -5.49 -24.59 2.78
N SER A 18 -4.31 -24.28 2.26
CA SER A 18 -4.03 -22.89 1.86
C SER A 18 -4.57 -22.70 0.45
N PHE A 19 -5.63 -21.91 0.31
CA PHE A 19 -5.96 -21.29 -0.97
C PHE A 19 -4.86 -20.27 -1.34
N VAL A 20 -3.63 -20.75 -1.55
CA VAL A 20 -2.75 -20.17 -2.56
C VAL A 20 -3.24 -20.77 -3.87
N SER A 21 -4.38 -20.27 -4.35
CA SER A 21 -4.76 -20.50 -5.74
C SER A 21 -3.63 -19.91 -6.58
N SER A 22 -2.85 -20.80 -7.17
CA SER A 22 -1.95 -20.54 -8.28
C SER A 22 -2.79 -20.23 -9.52
N GLY A 23 -3.58 -19.17 -9.46
CA GLY A 23 -4.13 -18.51 -10.63
C GLY A 23 -2.98 -17.78 -11.31
N TYR A 24 -2.27 -18.47 -12.22
CA TYR A 24 -1.48 -17.83 -13.25
C TYR A 24 -2.43 -16.99 -14.12
N THR A 25 -2.66 -15.74 -13.74
CA THR A 25 -3.19 -14.75 -14.69
C THR A 25 -2.04 -14.39 -15.62
N HIS A 26 -1.96 -15.09 -16.75
CA HIS A 26 -1.23 -14.63 -17.92
C HIS A 26 -1.88 -13.34 -18.41
N SER A 27 -1.35 -12.20 -17.96
CA SER A 27 -1.57 -10.92 -18.62
C SER A 27 -0.21 -10.37 -19.05
N THR A 28 -0.14 -10.07 -20.34
CA THR A 28 1.02 -9.83 -21.20
C THR A 28 1.96 -8.74 -20.69
N THR A 29 3.04 -9.17 -20.03
CA THR A 29 4.40 -8.59 -20.12
C THR A 29 5.38 -9.67 -19.63
N SER A 30 5.46 -10.78 -20.36
CA SER A 30 6.49 -11.80 -20.12
C SER A 30 7.82 -11.29 -20.64
N TYR A 31 8.76 -11.02 -19.73
CA TYR A 31 10.17 -11.22 -20.04
C TYR A 31 10.39 -12.73 -20.13
N GLU A 32 10.92 -13.21 -21.26
CA GLU A 32 11.38 -14.58 -21.42
C GLU A 32 12.42 -14.91 -20.35
N THR A 33 12.03 -15.70 -19.36
CA THR A 33 12.96 -16.53 -18.61
C THR A 33 13.09 -17.84 -19.36
N GLY A 34 14.18 -17.99 -20.12
CA GLY A 34 14.51 -19.22 -20.83
C GLY A 34 14.59 -20.40 -19.86
N VAL A 35 13.53 -21.22 -19.87
CA VAL A 35 13.51 -22.60 -19.39
C VAL A 35 12.61 -23.34 -20.38
N SER A 36 13.20 -23.81 -21.48
CA SER A 36 12.58 -24.80 -22.34
C SER A 36 12.57 -26.13 -21.59
N THR A 37 11.39 -26.59 -21.19
CA THR A 37 11.17 -27.98 -20.80
C THR A 37 11.21 -28.83 -22.06
N ILE A 38 12.31 -29.56 -22.22
CA ILE A 38 12.48 -30.64 -23.20
C ILE A 38 11.56 -31.79 -22.77
N ILE A 39 10.53 -32.07 -23.57
CA ILE A 39 9.88 -33.38 -23.65
C ILE A 39 10.21 -33.91 -25.03
N GLY A 40 10.87 -35.06 -25.06
CA GLY A 40 11.37 -35.68 -26.28
C GLY A 40 10.26 -36.14 -27.21
N SER A 41 10.52 -36.00 -28.51
CA SER A 41 10.02 -36.88 -29.54
C SER A 41 11.12 -37.00 -30.59
N ASP A 42 11.41 -38.25 -30.94
CA ASP A 42 12.40 -38.71 -31.90
C ASP A 42 12.12 -38.23 -33.34
N ASP A 43 13.18 -38.39 -34.14
CA ASP A 43 13.29 -38.44 -35.61
C ASP A 43 13.49 -37.12 -36.37
N GLY A 44 14.67 -37.01 -37.02
CA GLY A 44 14.89 -36.07 -38.14
C GLY A 44 16.28 -35.43 -38.24
N GLU A 45 17.28 -36.26 -38.49
CA GLU A 45 18.51 -36.02 -39.29
C GLU A 45 18.60 -34.67 -40.06
N MET A 46 19.63 -33.86 -39.76
CA MET A 46 20.49 -33.21 -40.78
C MET A 46 21.74 -32.59 -40.15
N ASP A 47 22.88 -32.96 -40.74
CA ASP A 47 24.23 -32.43 -40.54
C ASP A 47 24.32 -30.89 -40.66
N ASN A 48 25.19 -30.28 -39.85
CA ASN A 48 26.43 -29.64 -40.33
C ASN A 48 27.18 -28.90 -39.21
N ASN A 49 28.41 -29.37 -38.98
CA ASN A 49 29.67 -28.63 -38.81
C ASN A 49 29.77 -27.38 -37.89
N GLU A 50 30.58 -27.58 -36.84
CA GLU A 50 31.83 -26.85 -36.57
C GLU A 50 31.72 -25.44 -35.96
N LYS A 51 32.01 -25.32 -34.64
CA LYS A 51 33.32 -24.85 -34.15
C LYS A 51 33.39 -24.78 -32.63
N ASP A 52 34.50 -25.34 -32.15
CA ASP A 52 35.08 -25.22 -30.82
C ASP A 52 35.10 -23.77 -30.31
N PHE A 53 34.48 -23.53 -29.14
CA PHE A 53 34.99 -22.56 -28.18
C PHE A 53 34.73 -23.10 -26.76
N LYS A 54 35.77 -23.71 -26.18
CA LYS A 54 35.82 -24.06 -24.78
C LYS A 54 35.86 -22.78 -23.96
N ASP A 55 34.84 -22.56 -23.13
CA ASP A 55 34.96 -21.70 -21.96
C ASP A 55 34.52 -22.47 -20.71
N PRO A 56 35.31 -22.46 -19.62
CA PRO A 56 35.07 -23.25 -18.43
C PRO A 56 34.10 -22.54 -17.46
N MET A 57 33.49 -23.32 -16.58
CA MET A 57 32.74 -22.87 -15.39
C MET A 57 31.34 -22.30 -15.64
N THR A 58 30.40 -23.21 -15.92
CA THR A 58 28.99 -23.07 -15.55
C THR A 58 28.82 -23.08 -14.03
N GLY A 59 29.30 -22.03 -13.38
CA GLY A 59 28.89 -21.68 -12.03
C GLY A 59 27.46 -21.19 -12.07
N LYS A 60 26.48 -22.10 -11.95
CA LYS A 60 25.12 -21.74 -11.50
C LYS A 60 25.28 -21.05 -10.15
N ARG A 61 25.43 -19.72 -10.15
CA ARG A 61 25.26 -18.89 -8.96
C ARG A 61 23.86 -19.19 -8.45
N ARG A 62 23.75 -20.07 -7.45
CA ARG A 62 22.57 -20.17 -6.60
C ARG A 62 22.31 -18.72 -6.16
N LYS A 63 21.25 -18.11 -6.69
CA LYS A 63 20.76 -16.84 -6.16
C LYS A 63 20.45 -17.14 -4.70
N THR A 64 21.33 -16.67 -3.82
CA THR A 64 21.08 -16.68 -2.39
C THR A 64 19.73 -16.00 -2.18
N PRO A 65 18.79 -16.63 -1.47
CA PRO A 65 17.51 -15.99 -1.19
C PRO A 65 17.81 -14.66 -0.48
N SER A 66 17.09 -13.59 -0.87
CA SER A 66 17.29 -12.30 -0.23
C SER A 66 17.08 -12.44 1.27
N SER A 67 17.84 -11.71 2.08
CA SER A 67 17.70 -11.70 3.54
C SER A 67 16.28 -11.34 4.00
N VAL A 68 15.53 -10.61 3.16
CA VAL A 68 14.11 -10.31 3.34
C VAL A 68 13.24 -11.57 3.26
N TYR A 69 13.50 -12.46 2.29
CA TYR A 69 12.77 -13.71 2.12
C TYR A 69 13.02 -14.70 3.26
N GLN A 70 14.24 -14.72 3.81
CA GLN A 70 14.56 -15.53 4.99
C GLN A 70 13.82 -15.04 6.25
N LEU A 71 13.58 -13.74 6.38
CA LEU A 71 12.76 -13.17 7.46
C LEU A 71 11.30 -13.66 7.42
N GLU A 72 10.78 -13.93 6.22
CA GLU A 72 9.39 -14.34 5.99
C GLU A 72 9.14 -15.83 6.28
N MET A 73 10.09 -16.72 5.97
CA MET A 73 9.95 -18.16 6.25
C MET A 73 10.01 -18.49 7.75
N GLU A 74 10.81 -17.77 8.53
CA GLU A 74 11.01 -18.07 9.95
C GLU A 74 9.84 -17.57 10.85
N THR A 75 8.91 -16.79 10.28
CA THR A 75 7.88 -16.06 11.03
C THR A 75 6.43 -16.50 10.74
N SER A 76 6.21 -17.58 9.98
CA SER A 76 4.86 -18.00 9.52
C SER A 76 3.92 -18.56 10.60
N ARG A 77 4.37 -18.73 11.85
CA ARG A 77 3.48 -19.11 12.95
C ARG A 77 2.70 -17.87 13.42
N GLY A 78 1.61 -17.57 12.72
CA GLY A 78 0.73 -16.45 13.02
C GLY A 78 0.37 -16.37 14.51
N VAL A 79 0.25 -15.14 15.00
CA VAL A 79 0.05 -14.75 16.41
C VAL A 79 -1.08 -15.52 17.12
N LEU A 80 -2.10 -15.95 16.39
CA LEU A 80 -3.33 -16.58 16.91
C LEU A 80 -3.40 -18.11 16.79
N ILE A 81 -2.33 -18.80 16.37
CA ILE A 81 -2.38 -20.27 16.17
C ILE A 81 -2.79 -21.02 17.44
N GLY A 82 -2.23 -20.65 18.60
CA GLY A 82 -2.60 -21.30 19.87
C GLY A 82 -4.06 -21.09 20.24
N LEU A 83 -4.60 -19.89 19.97
CA LEU A 83 -6.01 -19.58 20.21
C LEU A 83 -6.92 -20.31 19.22
N ALA A 84 -6.50 -20.42 17.95
CA ALA A 84 -7.25 -21.10 16.90
C ALA A 84 -7.43 -22.59 17.18
N ASN A 85 -6.39 -23.24 17.70
CA ASN A 85 -6.44 -24.64 18.09
C ASN A 85 -7.37 -24.87 19.28
N ASN A 86 -7.41 -23.93 20.24
CA ASN A 86 -8.20 -24.08 21.45
C ASN A 86 -9.70 -23.73 21.28
N LEU A 87 -10.03 -22.73 20.46
CA LEU A 87 -11.40 -22.19 20.36
C LEU A 87 -12.13 -22.58 19.08
N PHE A 88 -11.42 -22.81 17.97
CA PHE A 88 -12.03 -22.93 16.64
C PHE A 88 -11.56 -24.16 15.87
N CYS A 89 -11.12 -25.20 16.57
CA CYS A 89 -10.68 -26.48 16.00
C CYS A 89 -9.64 -26.30 14.86
N GLY A 90 -8.75 -25.31 14.98
CA GLY A 90 -7.71 -25.03 13.98
C GLY A 90 -8.13 -24.10 12.84
N ASN A 91 -9.38 -23.59 12.81
CA ASN A 91 -9.79 -22.62 11.80
C ASN A 91 -9.25 -21.21 12.12
N LEU A 92 -8.07 -20.93 11.58
CA LEU A 92 -7.32 -19.71 11.81
C LEU A 92 -8.02 -18.45 11.28
N TRP A 93 -8.74 -18.55 10.16
CA TRP A 93 -9.44 -17.41 9.56
C TRP A 93 -10.61 -16.95 10.43
N LEU A 94 -11.41 -17.91 10.91
CA LEU A 94 -12.55 -17.61 11.76
C LEU A 94 -12.08 -17.06 13.13
N THR A 95 -10.96 -17.57 13.64
CA THR A 95 -10.30 -17.03 14.83
C THR A 95 -9.89 -15.56 14.65
N ARG A 96 -9.28 -15.22 13.51
CA ARG A 96 -8.87 -13.84 13.21
C ARG A 96 -10.06 -12.90 13.13
N ILE A 97 -11.13 -13.27 12.42
CA ILE A 97 -12.33 -12.43 12.27
C ILE A 97 -13.01 -12.19 13.62
N THR A 98 -13.17 -13.24 14.44
CA THR A 98 -13.85 -13.15 15.73
C THR A 98 -13.07 -12.30 16.73
N VAL A 99 -11.76 -12.55 16.86
CA VAL A 99 -10.90 -11.76 17.76
C VAL A 99 -10.77 -10.32 17.27
N ALA A 100 -10.63 -10.09 15.96
CA ALA A 100 -10.62 -8.75 15.39
C ALA A 100 -11.92 -8.01 15.71
N GLY A 101 -13.09 -8.63 15.53
CA GLY A 101 -14.39 -8.03 15.82
C GLY A 101 -14.59 -7.65 17.29
N LEU A 102 -14.08 -8.45 18.23
CA LEU A 102 -14.14 -8.12 19.66
C LEU A 102 -13.20 -6.97 20.01
N VAL A 103 -11.96 -7.03 19.52
CA VAL A 103 -10.96 -5.99 19.78
C VAL A 103 -11.37 -4.67 19.12
N THR A 104 -11.98 -4.70 17.94
CA THR A 104 -12.53 -3.48 17.35
C THR A 104 -13.66 -2.90 18.15
N ALA A 105 -14.60 -3.70 18.63
CA ALA A 105 -15.71 -3.18 19.43
C ALA A 105 -15.16 -2.41 20.64
N ILE A 106 -14.24 -3.02 21.38
CA ILE A 106 -13.56 -2.39 22.52
C ILE A 106 -12.81 -1.12 22.07
N TRP A 107 -12.01 -1.21 21.01
CA TRP A 107 -11.23 -0.08 20.50
C TRP A 107 -12.11 1.08 20.04
N THR A 108 -13.23 0.78 19.39
CA THR A 108 -14.19 1.79 18.93
C THR A 108 -14.88 2.48 20.09
N ILE A 109 -15.25 1.74 21.14
CA ILE A 109 -15.83 2.33 22.36
C ILE A 109 -14.81 3.23 23.05
N ILE A 110 -13.56 2.77 23.20
CA ILE A 110 -12.49 3.60 23.79
C ILE A 110 -12.26 4.84 22.94
N SER A 111 -12.20 4.69 21.63
CA SER A 111 -12.01 5.79 20.69
C SER A 111 -13.15 6.80 20.74
N THR A 112 -14.41 6.37 20.78
CA THR A 112 -15.57 7.26 20.77
C THR A 112 -15.78 7.92 22.12
N THR A 113 -15.52 7.22 23.22
CA THR A 113 -15.55 7.79 24.58
C THR A 113 -14.40 8.76 24.80
N ALA A 114 -13.17 8.42 24.38
CA ALA A 114 -12.03 9.33 24.41
C ALA A 114 -12.27 10.57 23.53
N PHE A 115 -12.93 10.42 22.38
CA PHE A 115 -13.35 11.53 21.53
C PHE A 115 -14.25 12.53 22.28
N LEU A 116 -15.19 12.03 23.09
CA LEU A 116 -16.09 12.87 23.89
C LEU A 116 -15.41 13.52 25.10
N LEU A 117 -14.36 12.88 25.64
CA LEU A 117 -13.66 13.35 26.84
C LEU A 117 -12.55 14.37 26.54
N VAL A 118 -11.94 14.29 25.36
CA VAL A 118 -10.99 15.32 24.94
C VAL A 118 -11.81 16.55 24.55
N PRO A 119 -11.63 17.70 25.23
CA PRO A 119 -12.38 18.91 24.95
C PRO A 119 -11.96 19.40 23.57
N PHE A 120 -12.68 18.94 22.54
CA PHE A 120 -12.62 19.52 21.21
C PHE A 120 -13.75 20.54 21.13
N PRO A 121 -13.46 21.84 21.28
CA PRO A 121 -14.47 22.86 21.14
C PRO A 121 -14.72 23.06 19.64
N VAL A 122 -15.73 22.41 19.07
CA VAL A 122 -16.27 22.86 17.78
C VAL A 122 -17.77 23.10 17.92
N ALA A 123 -18.11 24.34 17.61
CA ALA A 123 -19.38 25.01 17.85
C ALA A 123 -20.52 24.57 16.92
N ASP A 124 -20.28 23.67 15.98
CA ASP A 124 -21.33 22.98 15.23
C ASP A 124 -20.66 21.74 14.61
N THR A 125 -21.00 20.55 15.09
CA THR A 125 -20.65 19.32 14.36
C THR A 125 -21.47 19.34 13.07
N PRO A 126 -20.85 19.37 11.87
CA PRO A 126 -21.61 19.32 10.64
C PRO A 126 -22.51 18.08 10.67
N ARG A 127 -23.79 18.23 10.29
CA ARG A 127 -24.79 17.14 10.28
C ARG A 127 -24.35 15.92 9.44
N ASP A 128 -23.34 16.05 8.59
CA ASP A 128 -22.74 14.95 7.83
C ASP A 128 -21.82 14.03 8.65
N LEU A 129 -21.56 14.31 9.93
CA LEU A 129 -20.74 13.44 10.80
C LEU A 129 -21.48 12.22 11.38
N ASP A 130 -22.78 12.05 11.14
CA ASP A 130 -23.55 10.90 11.65
C ASP A 130 -23.00 9.55 11.16
N GLY A 131 -22.36 9.53 9.98
CA GLY A 131 -21.71 8.33 9.40
C GLY A 131 -20.28 8.07 9.88
N THR A 132 -19.62 9.05 10.50
CA THR A 132 -18.24 8.98 10.99
C THR A 132 -17.92 7.79 11.89
N PRO A 133 -18.77 7.41 12.88
CA PRO A 133 -18.50 6.22 13.70
C PRO A 133 -18.44 4.93 12.88
N TYR A 134 -19.22 4.83 11.77
CA TYR A 134 -19.19 3.66 10.91
C TYR A 134 -17.87 3.53 10.13
N TYR A 135 -17.36 4.65 9.60
CA TYR A 135 -16.06 4.67 8.92
C TYR A 135 -14.91 4.34 9.88
N PHE A 136 -14.94 4.89 11.09
CA PHE A 136 -13.95 4.54 12.13
C PHE A 136 -14.05 3.06 12.50
N TRP A 137 -15.25 2.51 12.64
CA TRP A 137 -15.43 1.09 12.93
C TRP A 137 -14.86 0.20 11.82
N ALA A 138 -15.18 0.49 10.55
CA ALA A 138 -14.67 -0.24 9.39
C ALA A 138 -13.13 -0.18 9.31
N ALA A 139 -12.55 1.02 9.47
CA ALA A 139 -11.10 1.20 9.46
C ALA A 139 -10.41 0.46 10.63
N ASN A 140 -11.00 0.51 11.83
CA ASN A 140 -10.52 -0.24 12.99
C ASN A 140 -10.59 -1.75 12.74
N PHE A 141 -11.61 -2.23 12.04
CA PHE A 141 -11.79 -3.65 11.73
C PHE A 141 -10.76 -4.16 10.75
N VAL A 142 -10.55 -3.43 9.65
CA VAL A 142 -9.50 -3.78 8.70
C VAL A 142 -8.13 -3.76 9.38
N THR A 143 -7.86 -2.75 10.20
CA THR A 143 -6.56 -2.61 10.90
C THR A 143 -6.31 -3.74 11.88
N THR A 144 -7.27 -4.08 12.73
CA THR A 144 -7.13 -5.18 13.71
C THR A 144 -7.03 -6.53 13.02
N LEU A 145 -7.79 -6.75 11.95
CA LEU A 145 -7.68 -7.96 11.13
C LEU A 145 -6.29 -8.08 10.47
N CYS A 146 -5.73 -6.97 9.99
CA CYS A 146 -4.35 -6.89 9.49
C CYS A 146 -3.32 -7.15 10.61
N ALA A 147 -3.49 -6.55 11.78
CA ALA A 147 -2.60 -6.73 12.93
C ALA A 147 -2.56 -8.21 13.39
N PHE A 148 -3.71 -8.88 13.41
CA PHE A 148 -3.81 -10.31 13.73
C PHE A 148 -3.37 -11.25 12.60
N SER A 149 -3.21 -10.70 11.40
CA SER A 149 -2.61 -11.38 10.26
C SER A 149 -1.10 -11.23 10.20
N CYS A 150 -0.52 -10.33 11.01
CA CYS A 150 0.92 -10.16 11.10
C CYS A 150 1.61 -11.44 11.64
N PRO A 151 2.83 -11.70 11.17
CA PRO A 151 3.57 -12.90 11.54
C PRO A 151 4.13 -12.81 12.98
N THR A 152 4.43 -11.60 13.47
CA THR A 152 4.92 -11.40 14.84
C THR A 152 4.21 -10.22 15.53
N TRP A 153 4.16 -10.28 16.86
CA TRP A 153 3.58 -9.22 17.71
C TRP A 153 4.19 -7.83 17.48
N PRO A 154 5.51 -7.65 17.33
CA PRO A 154 6.09 -6.34 17.06
C PRO A 154 5.56 -5.65 15.81
N PHE A 155 5.33 -6.40 14.72
CA PHE A 155 4.71 -5.85 13.50
C PHE A 155 3.25 -5.45 13.77
N ALA A 156 2.51 -6.29 14.50
CA ALA A 156 1.12 -6.00 14.88
C ALA A 156 1.02 -4.71 15.72
N PHE A 157 1.89 -4.56 16.72
CA PHE A 157 1.94 -3.35 17.56
C PHE A 157 2.34 -2.11 16.76
N SER A 158 3.36 -2.22 15.91
CA SER A 158 3.77 -1.11 15.02
C SER A 158 2.60 -0.66 14.15
N LEU A 159 1.86 -1.60 13.55
CA LEU A 159 0.69 -1.29 12.72
C LEU A 159 -0.42 -0.58 13.51
N VAL A 160 -0.74 -1.03 14.73
CA VAL A 160 -1.73 -0.38 15.59
C VAL A 160 -1.29 1.04 15.97
N VAL A 161 0.00 1.25 16.28
CA VAL A 161 0.56 2.57 16.56
C VAL A 161 0.41 3.49 15.34
N GLN A 162 0.86 3.05 14.16
CA GLN A 162 0.76 3.85 12.93
C GLN A 162 -0.69 4.27 12.64
N LYS A 163 -1.64 3.34 12.80
CA LYS A 163 -3.07 3.63 12.66
C LYS A 163 -3.58 4.59 13.74
N SER A 164 -3.18 4.45 14.99
CA SER A 164 -3.64 5.33 16.08
C SER A 164 -3.20 6.77 15.84
N VAL A 165 -1.99 6.95 15.32
CA VAL A 165 -1.47 8.29 14.99
C VAL A 165 -2.23 8.87 13.81
N PHE A 166 -2.44 8.08 12.75
CA PHE A 166 -3.27 8.50 11.61
C PHE A 166 -4.68 8.92 12.03
N GLN A 167 -5.27 8.21 12.99
CA GLN A 167 -6.57 8.56 13.56
C GLN A 167 -6.54 9.91 14.30
N VAL A 168 -5.49 10.19 15.08
CA VAL A 168 -5.31 11.49 15.74
C VAL A 168 -5.10 12.61 14.72
N LEU A 169 -4.33 12.37 13.66
CA LEU A 169 -4.15 13.31 12.55
C LEU A 169 -5.48 13.64 11.86
N LEU A 170 -6.28 12.61 11.56
CA LEU A 170 -7.62 12.75 10.97
C LEU A 170 -8.55 13.55 11.89
N GLN A 171 -8.49 13.30 13.18
CA GLN A 171 -9.29 14.02 14.17
C GLN A 171 -8.86 15.49 14.27
N ASN A 172 -7.56 15.78 14.31
CA ASN A 172 -7.04 17.14 14.28
C ASN A 172 -7.47 17.88 12.99
N ALA A 173 -7.45 17.20 11.85
CA ALA A 173 -7.88 17.76 10.57
C ALA A 173 -9.37 18.11 10.55
N PHE A 174 -10.23 17.28 11.15
CA PHE A 174 -11.66 17.58 11.28
C PHE A 174 -11.95 18.72 12.25
N ASN A 175 -11.13 18.89 13.30
CA ASN A 175 -11.32 19.96 14.27
C ASN A 175 -10.86 21.32 13.74
N CYS A 176 -9.74 21.35 13.01
CA CYS A 176 -9.23 22.56 12.40
C CYS A 176 -8.60 22.25 11.04
N PRO A 177 -9.37 22.31 9.94
CA PRO A 177 -8.80 22.15 8.61
C PRO A 177 -7.86 23.32 8.32
N LEU A 178 -6.74 23.05 7.63
CA LEU A 178 -5.74 24.10 7.31
C LEU A 178 -6.32 25.21 6.41
N ALA A 179 -7.44 24.93 5.75
CA ALA A 179 -8.19 25.87 4.91
C ALA A 179 -9.31 26.62 5.65
N ALA A 180 -9.51 26.37 6.96
CA ALA A 180 -10.55 27.02 7.74
C ALA A 180 -10.32 28.54 7.80
N ASN A 181 -11.35 29.30 7.45
CA ASN A 181 -11.34 30.76 7.52
C ASN A 181 -11.72 31.30 8.92
N ARG A 182 -11.77 30.45 9.95
CA ARG A 182 -12.16 30.78 11.33
C ARG A 182 -11.06 30.42 12.32
N GLU A 183 -10.96 31.20 13.39
CA GLU A 183 -10.06 30.94 14.51
C GLU A 183 -10.45 29.62 15.20
N CYS A 184 -9.60 28.61 15.06
CA CYS A 184 -9.73 27.35 15.77
C CYS A 184 -9.11 27.46 17.16
N ALA A 185 -9.64 26.70 18.13
CA ALA A 185 -8.93 26.49 19.39
C ALA A 185 -7.74 25.54 19.19
N ASP A 186 -6.65 25.78 19.91
CA ASP A 186 -5.47 24.94 19.86
C ASP A 186 -5.79 23.52 20.35
N PRO A 187 -5.59 22.47 19.53
CA PRO A 187 -5.77 21.09 19.98
C PRO A 187 -4.70 20.75 21.05
N PRO A 188 -5.00 19.82 21.98
CA PRO A 188 -4.05 19.43 23.02
C PRO A 188 -2.75 18.83 22.46
N LEU A 189 -2.81 18.30 21.24
CA LEU A 189 -1.66 17.76 20.52
C LEU A 189 -1.69 18.25 19.08
N THR A 190 -0.68 19.01 18.66
CA THR A 190 -0.60 19.49 17.27
C THR A 190 -0.32 18.34 16.32
N SER A 191 -0.73 18.45 15.05
CA SER A 191 -0.53 17.38 14.04
C SER A 191 0.94 16.99 13.87
N MET A 192 1.86 17.96 13.96
CA MET A 192 3.30 17.70 13.92
C MET A 192 3.78 16.93 15.16
N GLN A 193 3.31 17.31 16.36
CA GLN A 193 3.63 16.58 17.59
C GLN A 193 3.09 15.15 17.57
N ALA A 194 1.85 14.96 17.13
CA ALA A 194 1.25 13.63 16.97
C ALA A 194 2.07 12.77 16.02
N TYR A 195 2.46 13.34 14.87
CA TYR A 195 3.27 12.63 13.88
C TYR A 195 4.64 12.22 14.43
N VAL A 196 5.35 13.13 15.11
CA VAL A 196 6.66 12.87 15.73
C VAL A 196 6.55 11.84 16.86
N LEU A 197 5.53 11.93 17.71
CA LEU A 197 5.27 10.94 18.77
C LEU A 197 5.03 9.56 18.18
N GLY A 198 4.33 9.47 17.04
CA GLY A 198 4.17 8.22 16.29
C GLY A 198 5.49 7.63 15.82
N VAL A 199 6.38 8.45 15.25
CA VAL A 199 7.74 8.03 14.87
C VAL A 199 8.50 7.48 16.07
N MET A 200 8.48 8.21 17.20
CA MET A 200 9.16 7.79 18.42
C MET A 200 8.60 6.49 18.98
N ALA A 201 7.29 6.30 18.95
CA ALA A 201 6.64 5.07 19.39
C ALA A 201 7.01 3.87 18.51
N VAL A 202 7.04 4.04 17.17
CA VAL A 202 7.49 2.98 16.24
C VAL A 202 8.95 2.62 16.49
N ILE A 203 9.84 3.61 16.66
CA ILE A 203 11.25 3.40 16.99
C ILE A 203 11.36 2.60 18.29
N LEU A 204 10.61 2.98 19.33
CA LEU A 204 10.64 2.34 20.63
C LEU A 204 10.16 0.88 20.58
N VAL A 205 9.05 0.60 19.90
CA VAL A 205 8.53 -0.77 19.70
C VAL A 205 9.59 -1.65 19.02
N ARG A 206 10.28 -1.11 18.02
CA ARG A 206 11.34 -1.83 17.30
C ARG A 206 12.60 -2.01 18.11
N ALA A 207 13.01 -0.99 18.86
CA ALA A 207 14.17 -1.05 19.75
C ALA A 207 14.00 -2.16 20.80
N PHE A 208 12.83 -2.29 21.41
CA PHE A 208 12.55 -3.34 22.40
C PHE A 208 12.37 -4.73 21.79
N SER A 209 11.96 -4.83 20.52
CA SER A 209 11.66 -6.10 19.87
C SER A 209 12.81 -6.68 19.05
N ALA A 210 13.86 -5.88 18.78
CA ALA A 210 14.94 -6.31 17.90
C ALA A 210 15.86 -7.32 18.56
N ARG A 211 16.16 -8.40 17.84
CA ARG A 211 17.12 -9.43 18.25
C ARG A 211 18.56 -9.13 17.80
N GLY A 212 18.74 -8.15 16.91
CA GLY A 212 20.06 -7.73 16.43
C GLY A 212 20.03 -6.41 15.65
N PRO A 213 21.20 -5.73 15.52
CA PRO A 213 21.28 -4.38 14.97
C PRO A 213 20.94 -4.31 13.48
N ALA A 214 21.36 -5.29 12.68
CA ALA A 214 21.03 -5.32 11.25
C ALA A 214 19.52 -5.47 11.02
N THR A 215 18.87 -6.36 11.78
CA THR A 215 17.41 -6.57 11.69
C THR A 215 16.63 -5.35 12.20
N LEU A 216 17.16 -4.63 13.19
CA LEU A 216 16.58 -3.40 13.69
C LEU A 216 16.56 -2.33 12.60
N VAL A 217 17.71 -2.06 11.97
CA VAL A 217 17.82 -1.00 10.95
C VAL A 217 16.89 -1.28 9.76
N VAL A 218 16.87 -2.51 9.25
CA VAL A 218 16.02 -2.87 8.11
C VAL A 218 14.53 -2.79 8.47
N SER A 219 14.11 -3.35 9.60
CA SER A 219 12.69 -3.31 10.00
C SER A 219 12.22 -1.89 10.34
N LEU A 220 13.08 -1.09 10.98
CA LEU A 220 12.77 0.28 11.33
C LEU A 220 12.67 1.17 10.09
N THR A 221 13.61 1.04 9.14
CA THR A 221 13.57 1.83 7.89
C THR A 221 12.33 1.52 7.07
N LEU A 222 11.92 0.25 6.98
CA LEU A 222 10.68 -0.14 6.30
C LEU A 222 9.43 0.39 7.02
N ASP A 223 9.39 0.34 8.35
CA ASP A 223 8.26 0.87 9.12
C ASP A 223 8.16 2.39 9.00
N LEU A 224 9.29 3.12 9.10
CA LEU A 224 9.32 4.57 8.96
C LEU A 224 8.97 5.00 7.54
N LEU A 225 9.42 4.25 6.53
CA LEU A 225 9.05 4.49 5.14
C LEU A 225 7.55 4.28 4.93
N GLY A 226 6.99 3.18 5.43
CA GLY A 226 5.55 2.92 5.36
C GLY A 226 4.73 3.97 6.11
N TYR A 227 5.19 4.38 7.29
CA TYR A 227 4.56 5.42 8.09
C TYR A 227 4.58 6.77 7.36
N ALA A 228 5.72 7.24 6.89
CA ALA A 228 5.83 8.51 6.18
C ALA A 228 5.08 8.50 4.84
N TYR A 229 5.21 7.42 4.07
CA TYR A 229 4.61 7.31 2.74
C TYR A 229 3.10 7.13 2.80
N ILE A 230 2.59 6.26 3.67
CA ILE A 230 1.14 5.97 3.73
C ILE A 230 0.46 6.95 4.69
N SER A 231 0.82 6.92 5.98
CA SER A 231 0.12 7.73 6.98
C SER A 231 0.42 9.22 6.84
N GLY A 232 1.65 9.59 6.46
CA GLY A 232 2.03 10.98 6.23
C GLY A 232 1.37 11.57 4.98
N ALA A 233 1.46 10.90 3.83
CA ALA A 233 0.85 11.40 2.60
C ALA A 233 -0.68 11.44 2.67
N LEU A 234 -1.33 10.39 3.20
CA LEU A 234 -2.78 10.40 3.43
C LEU A 234 -3.18 11.41 4.52
N GLY A 235 -2.34 11.62 5.53
CA GLY A 235 -2.58 12.63 6.56
C GLY A 235 -2.63 14.04 5.96
N LEU A 236 -1.63 14.40 5.15
CA LEU A 236 -1.62 15.67 4.41
C LEU A 236 -2.84 15.82 3.51
N LEU A 237 -3.22 14.73 2.84
CA LEU A 237 -4.39 14.68 1.99
C LEU A 237 -5.67 15.09 2.74
N ILE A 238 -5.87 14.52 3.92
CA ILE A 238 -7.03 14.79 4.77
C ILE A 238 -7.03 16.23 5.28
N THR A 239 -5.86 16.79 5.63
CA THR A 239 -5.80 18.18 6.14
C THR A 239 -6.26 19.24 5.13
N MET A 240 -6.33 18.89 3.85
CA MET A 240 -6.84 19.74 2.77
C MET A 240 -8.36 19.65 2.61
N VAL A 241 -9.03 18.71 3.28
CA VAL A 241 -10.49 18.58 3.27
C VAL A 241 -11.07 19.55 4.30
N ASP A 242 -11.90 20.50 3.85
CA ASP A 242 -12.69 21.35 4.73
C ASP A 242 -14.14 20.83 4.80
N PRO A 243 -14.52 20.09 5.85
CA PRO A 243 -15.88 19.58 6.01
C PRO A 243 -16.91 20.69 6.34
N SER A 244 -16.48 21.92 6.61
CA SER A 244 -17.39 23.02 6.96
C SER A 244 -18.05 23.67 5.73
N ASP A 245 -17.60 23.38 4.51
CA ASP A 245 -18.16 23.99 3.31
C ASP A 245 -19.43 23.27 2.85
N SER A 246 -20.58 23.96 2.95
CA SER A 246 -21.90 23.46 2.58
C SER A 246 -22.08 23.24 1.08
N ASN A 247 -21.22 23.85 0.25
CA ASN A 247 -21.36 23.81 -1.21
C ASN A 247 -20.67 22.60 -1.86
N ALA A 248 -20.14 21.66 -1.06
CA ALA A 248 -19.42 20.47 -1.53
C ALA A 248 -18.25 20.79 -2.49
N THR A 249 -17.71 22.01 -2.43
CA THR A 249 -16.62 22.50 -3.28
C THR A 249 -15.36 21.64 -3.11
N TRP A 250 -15.06 21.24 -1.88
CA TRP A 250 -13.93 20.35 -1.57
C TRP A 250 -14.08 18.99 -2.24
N ALA A 251 -15.30 18.43 -2.26
CA ALA A 251 -15.57 17.15 -2.92
C ALA A 251 -15.40 17.28 -4.44
N ALA A 252 -15.82 18.40 -5.03
CA ALA A 252 -15.60 18.70 -6.44
C ALA A 252 -14.10 18.88 -6.77
N ILE A 253 -13.33 19.57 -5.92
CA ILE A 253 -11.88 19.70 -6.04
C ILE A 253 -11.21 18.32 -5.97
N TRP A 254 -11.58 17.51 -5.00
CA TRP A 254 -11.09 16.14 -4.78
C TRP A 254 -11.36 15.24 -5.99
N LEU A 255 -12.61 15.23 -6.46
CA LEU A 255 -13.02 14.43 -7.61
C LEU A 255 -12.34 14.94 -8.89
N GLY A 256 -12.19 16.25 -9.04
CA GLY A 256 -11.44 16.88 -10.13
C GLY A 256 -9.96 16.47 -10.14
N MET A 257 -9.30 16.50 -8.98
CA MET A 257 -7.90 16.06 -8.84
C MET A 257 -7.73 14.56 -9.12
N LEU A 258 -8.61 13.73 -8.57
CA LEU A 258 -8.56 12.28 -8.76
C LEU A 258 -8.84 11.89 -10.21
N SER A 259 -9.84 12.50 -10.84
CA SER A 259 -10.13 12.28 -12.26
C SER A 259 -9.00 12.75 -13.17
N ALA A 260 -8.40 13.93 -12.92
CA ALA A 260 -7.25 14.41 -13.67
C ALA A 260 -6.05 13.46 -13.55
N MET A 261 -5.79 12.92 -12.35
CA MET A 261 -4.76 11.92 -12.11
C MET A 261 -5.02 10.61 -12.88
N TRP A 262 -6.26 10.13 -12.90
CA TRP A 262 -6.66 8.97 -13.68
C TRP A 262 -6.47 9.19 -15.19
N VAL A 263 -6.91 10.35 -15.70
CA VAL A 263 -6.71 10.73 -17.11
C VAL A 263 -5.23 10.81 -17.45
N ALA A 264 -4.40 11.40 -16.58
CA ALA A 264 -2.95 11.47 -16.77
C ALA A 264 -2.31 10.07 -16.84
N GLN A 265 -2.73 9.13 -15.98
CA GLN A 265 -2.26 7.74 -16.03
C GLN A 265 -2.72 7.00 -17.29
N PHE A 266 -3.96 7.22 -17.72
CA PHE A 266 -4.49 6.65 -18.96
C PHE A 266 -3.77 7.20 -20.19
N ALA A 267 -3.53 8.51 -20.22
CA ALA A 267 -2.79 9.18 -21.28
C ALA A 267 -1.34 8.66 -21.36
N ALA A 268 -0.67 8.50 -20.22
CA ALA A 268 0.64 7.88 -20.15
C ALA A 268 0.66 6.46 -20.73
N TYR A 269 -0.33 5.64 -20.39
CA TYR A 269 -0.46 4.28 -20.89
C TYR A 269 -0.72 4.27 -22.41
N CYS A 270 -1.63 5.12 -22.88
CA CYS A 270 -1.95 5.26 -24.29
C CYS A 270 -0.74 5.72 -25.11
N CYS A 271 0.03 6.70 -24.60
CA CYS A 271 1.27 7.14 -25.22
C CYS A 271 2.29 6.00 -25.33
N GLY A 272 2.48 5.22 -24.25
CA GLY A 272 3.36 4.05 -24.28
C GLY A 272 2.90 2.98 -25.28
N ALA A 273 1.60 2.69 -25.36
CA ALA A 273 1.03 1.75 -26.32
C ALA A 273 1.20 2.24 -27.77
N MET A 274 1.00 3.54 -28.01
CA MET A 274 1.17 4.18 -29.30
C MET A 274 2.65 4.14 -29.72
N MET A 275 3.58 4.53 -28.86
CA MET A 275 5.02 4.46 -29.12
C MET A 275 5.50 3.04 -29.40
N TYR A 276 4.99 2.04 -28.66
CA TYR A 276 5.29 0.63 -28.91
C TYR A 276 4.81 0.19 -30.30
N ARG A 277 3.61 0.63 -30.70
CA ARG A 277 3.03 0.30 -32.01
C ARG A 277 3.79 0.95 -33.17
N PHE A 278 4.29 2.17 -32.99
CA PHE A 278 5.03 2.92 -34.01
C PHE A 278 6.56 2.71 -33.95
N GLN A 279 7.06 1.85 -33.06
CA GLN A 279 8.49 1.53 -32.90
C GLN A 279 9.40 2.78 -32.75
N ILE A 280 8.92 3.82 -32.09
CA ILE A 280 9.66 5.07 -31.92
C ILE A 280 10.80 4.87 -30.89
N PRO A 281 12.04 5.30 -31.19
CA PRO A 281 13.16 5.16 -30.27
C PRO A 281 12.94 5.98 -28.99
N HIS A 282 13.06 5.34 -27.82
CA HIS A 282 12.79 5.98 -26.54
C HIS A 282 13.99 6.81 -26.05
N MET A 283 13.77 8.08 -25.69
CA MET A 283 14.73 8.81 -24.84
C MET A 283 14.58 8.35 -23.38
N ARG A 284 15.56 7.55 -22.93
CA ARG A 284 15.61 7.01 -21.56
C ARG A 284 16.49 7.89 -20.69
N LEU A 285 15.89 8.55 -19.70
CA LEU A 285 16.62 9.42 -18.79
C LEU A 285 17.38 8.65 -17.70
N LEU A 286 16.97 7.41 -17.38
CA LEU A 286 17.61 6.58 -16.35
C LEU A 286 18.32 5.34 -16.96
N PRO A 287 19.48 4.96 -16.40
CA PRO A 287 20.25 3.81 -16.86
C PRO A 287 19.50 2.48 -16.68
N ARG A 288 19.70 1.56 -17.63
CA ARG A 288 19.01 0.26 -17.85
C ARG A 288 18.94 -0.70 -16.65
N HIS A 289 19.66 -0.39 -15.55
CA HIS A 289 19.74 -1.20 -14.33
C HIS A 289 18.71 -0.81 -13.26
N ILE A 290 18.12 0.39 -13.35
CA ILE A 290 17.00 0.84 -12.51
C ILE A 290 15.71 0.47 -13.23
N VAL A 291 14.82 -0.27 -12.53
CA VAL A 291 13.73 -1.08 -13.10
C VAL A 291 12.55 -0.27 -13.64
N VAL A 292 12.58 1.06 -13.54
CA VAL A 292 11.54 1.92 -14.08
C VAL A 292 12.19 2.99 -14.94
N THR A 293 11.99 2.87 -16.25
CA THR A 293 12.35 3.91 -17.20
C THR A 293 11.37 5.06 -17.00
N LEU A 294 11.86 6.20 -16.52
CA LEU A 294 11.10 7.44 -16.59
C LEU A 294 11.10 7.87 -18.06
N ASP A 295 10.04 7.49 -18.79
CA ASP A 295 9.87 7.89 -20.18
C ASP A 295 9.44 9.36 -20.21
N VAL A 296 10.31 10.21 -20.74
CA VAL A 296 10.10 11.66 -20.79
C VAL A 296 8.89 11.99 -21.64
N GLU A 297 8.73 11.30 -22.77
CA GLU A 297 7.62 11.48 -23.71
C GLU A 297 6.27 11.14 -23.06
N ALA A 298 6.17 9.98 -22.41
CA ALA A 298 4.97 9.58 -21.69
C ALA A 298 4.66 10.48 -20.49
N SER A 299 5.68 11.11 -19.89
CA SER A 299 5.52 12.07 -18.79
C SER A 299 5.03 13.42 -19.31
N LEU A 300 5.59 13.92 -20.42
CA LEU A 300 5.13 15.14 -21.08
C LEU A 300 3.68 15.00 -21.57
N PHE A 301 3.34 13.87 -22.18
CA PHE A 301 1.97 13.61 -22.63
C PHE A 301 0.99 13.50 -21.46
N ALA A 302 1.40 12.87 -20.36
CA ALA A 302 0.59 12.81 -19.14
C ALA A 302 0.39 14.19 -18.49
N ILE A 303 1.41 15.05 -18.49
CA ILE A 303 1.31 16.43 -18.01
C ILE A 303 0.36 17.23 -18.90
N ALA A 304 0.50 17.14 -20.23
CA ALA A 304 -0.38 17.82 -21.17
C ALA A 304 -1.84 17.36 -21.02
N ALA A 305 -2.11 16.06 -21.02
CA ALA A 305 -3.46 15.52 -20.85
C ALA A 305 -4.04 15.81 -19.46
N GLY A 306 -3.24 15.71 -18.40
CA GLY A 306 -3.66 15.98 -17.02
C GLY A 306 -3.98 17.47 -16.80
N SER A 307 -3.14 18.38 -17.30
CA SER A 307 -3.39 19.82 -17.27
C SER A 307 -4.66 20.19 -18.04
N LEU A 308 -4.85 19.61 -19.23
CA LEU A 308 -6.06 19.81 -20.04
C LEU A 308 -7.31 19.32 -19.27
N ALA A 309 -7.24 18.13 -18.68
CA ALA A 309 -8.32 17.55 -17.90
C ALA A 309 -8.66 18.40 -16.66
N LEU A 310 -7.66 18.94 -15.95
CA LEU A 310 -7.91 19.77 -14.78
C LEU A 310 -8.44 21.17 -15.16
N VAL A 311 -8.02 21.73 -16.28
CA VAL A 311 -8.53 23.03 -16.77
C VAL A 311 -9.98 22.91 -17.24
N PHE A 312 -10.29 21.92 -18.10
CA PHE A 312 -11.66 21.71 -18.56
C PHE A 312 -12.57 21.13 -17.47
N GLY A 313 -12.09 20.14 -16.73
CA GLY A 313 -12.82 19.58 -15.59
C GLY A 313 -13.06 20.64 -14.51
N GLY A 314 -12.08 21.48 -14.23
CA GLY A 314 -12.22 22.60 -13.29
C GLY A 314 -13.17 23.69 -13.78
N ALA A 315 -13.40 23.84 -15.09
CA ALA A 315 -14.42 24.74 -15.62
C ALA A 315 -15.84 24.15 -15.52
N ILE A 316 -15.97 22.82 -15.64
CA ILE A 316 -17.26 22.12 -15.50
C ILE A 316 -17.66 22.00 -14.03
N LEU A 317 -16.69 21.74 -13.14
CA LEU A 317 -16.89 21.58 -11.69
C LEU A 317 -16.81 22.91 -10.93
N ASP A 318 -16.70 24.03 -11.64
CA ASP A 318 -16.56 25.40 -11.09
C ASP A 318 -15.51 25.50 -9.96
N VAL A 319 -14.37 24.85 -10.18
CA VAL A 319 -13.29 24.78 -9.18
C VAL A 319 -12.62 26.15 -9.07
N PRO A 320 -12.62 26.79 -7.89
CA PRO A 320 -11.99 28.10 -7.71
C PRO A 320 -10.48 28.01 -7.95
N GLY A 321 -9.94 28.97 -8.69
CA GLY A 321 -8.51 29.08 -8.95
C GLY A 321 -8.17 29.44 -10.39
N GLY A 322 -7.12 30.24 -10.55
CA GLY A 322 -6.59 30.61 -11.86
C GLY A 322 -6.03 29.41 -12.63
N VAL A 323 -5.88 29.58 -13.95
CA VAL A 323 -5.33 28.54 -14.84
C VAL A 323 -3.88 28.18 -14.46
N LEU A 324 -3.07 29.18 -14.07
CA LEU A 324 -1.66 28.97 -13.75
C LEU A 324 -1.45 28.05 -12.52
N PRO A 325 -2.09 28.29 -11.36
CA PRO A 325 -2.05 27.34 -10.24
C PRO A 325 -2.51 25.93 -10.60
N LYS A 326 -3.58 25.80 -11.40
CA LYS A 326 -4.09 24.50 -11.85
C LYS A 326 -3.04 23.74 -12.66
N VAL A 327 -2.38 24.39 -13.62
CA VAL A 327 -1.32 23.77 -14.42
C VAL A 327 -0.12 23.38 -13.55
N LEU A 328 0.38 24.28 -12.70
CA LEU A 328 1.51 23.99 -11.80
C LEU A 328 1.20 22.80 -10.87
N PHE A 329 -0.03 22.75 -10.34
CA PHE A 329 -0.49 21.65 -9.51
C PHE A 329 -0.50 20.32 -10.27
N THR A 330 -1.00 20.30 -11.51
CA THR A 330 -0.95 19.07 -12.32
C THR A 330 0.46 18.58 -12.62
N ILE A 331 1.39 19.50 -12.91
CA ILE A 331 2.80 19.15 -13.15
C ILE A 331 3.39 18.49 -11.90
N ALA A 332 3.22 19.12 -10.74
CA ALA A 332 3.69 18.59 -9.47
C ALA A 332 3.04 17.22 -9.15
N SER A 333 1.73 17.09 -9.35
CA SER A 333 0.98 15.86 -9.11
C SER A 333 1.46 14.71 -10.01
N VAL A 334 1.67 14.94 -11.31
CA VAL A 334 2.14 13.89 -12.23
C VAL A 334 3.58 13.48 -11.91
N LEU A 335 4.44 14.43 -11.54
CA LEU A 335 5.81 14.10 -11.12
C LEU A 335 5.82 13.27 -9.82
N MET A 336 5.04 13.67 -8.81
CA MET A 336 4.92 12.92 -7.55
C MET A 336 4.32 11.54 -7.76
N ALA A 337 3.32 11.41 -8.64
CA ALA A 337 2.75 10.12 -9.04
C ALA A 337 3.79 9.17 -9.63
N ARG A 338 4.66 9.67 -10.51
CA ARG A 338 5.75 8.88 -11.09
C ARG A 338 6.79 8.49 -10.05
N PHE A 339 7.11 9.41 -9.15
CA PHE A 339 8.03 9.16 -8.04
C PHE A 339 7.50 8.07 -7.09
N GLY A 340 6.22 8.12 -6.72
CA GLY A 340 5.57 7.09 -5.91
C GLY A 340 5.60 5.70 -6.57
N ARG A 341 5.29 5.63 -7.88
CA ARG A 341 5.43 4.37 -8.66
C ARG A 341 6.86 3.85 -8.69
N LEU A 342 7.85 4.73 -8.76
CA LEU A 342 9.26 4.36 -8.73
C LEU A 342 9.63 3.77 -7.36
N ILE A 343 9.25 4.43 -6.26
CA ILE A 343 9.44 3.90 -4.90
C ILE A 343 8.84 2.50 -4.79
N LEU A 344 7.57 2.35 -5.18
CA LEU A 344 6.87 1.07 -5.11
C LEU A 344 7.57 -0.03 -5.93
N SER A 345 8.08 0.29 -7.12
CA SER A 345 8.82 -0.66 -7.95
C SER A 345 10.13 -1.12 -7.29
N VAL A 346 10.81 -0.23 -6.58
CA VAL A 346 12.04 -0.55 -5.84
C VAL A 346 11.71 -1.42 -4.63
N LEU A 347 10.63 -1.10 -3.90
CA LEU A 347 10.16 -1.96 -2.80
C LEU A 347 9.81 -3.37 -3.30
N LYS A 348 9.07 -3.49 -4.40
CA LYS A 348 8.73 -4.78 -5.03
C LYS A 348 9.96 -5.58 -5.42
N LYS A 349 10.97 -4.91 -5.99
CA LYS A 349 12.24 -5.56 -6.34
C LYS A 349 13.01 -6.03 -5.10
N ALA A 350 13.02 -5.22 -4.04
CA ALA A 350 13.71 -5.54 -2.79
C ALA A 350 13.05 -6.71 -2.06
N SER A 351 11.72 -6.79 -2.07
CA SER A 351 10.96 -7.91 -1.50
C SER A 351 10.92 -9.14 -2.40
N GLY A 352 11.30 -9.02 -3.68
CA GLY A 352 11.26 -10.12 -4.63
C GLY A 352 9.84 -10.52 -5.04
N VAL A 353 8.83 -9.68 -4.76
CA VAL A 353 7.44 -9.93 -5.14
C VAL A 353 7.02 -9.07 -6.33
N ARG A 354 6.20 -9.65 -7.21
CA ARG A 354 5.64 -8.95 -8.37
C ARG A 354 4.50 -8.00 -7.99
N TRP A 355 3.73 -8.36 -6.97
CA TRP A 355 2.52 -7.64 -6.54
C TRP A 355 2.64 -7.31 -5.06
N SER A 356 2.18 -6.13 -4.64
CA SER A 356 2.25 -5.74 -3.22
C SER A 356 1.28 -6.53 -2.34
N GLY A 357 0.27 -7.18 -2.93
CA GLY A 357 -0.70 -8.00 -2.23
C GLY A 357 -1.69 -8.65 -3.21
N ARG A 358 -2.65 -9.40 -2.67
CA ARG A 358 -3.75 -10.04 -3.44
C ARG A 358 -5.13 -9.63 -2.91
N LEU A 359 -5.22 -8.45 -2.31
CA LEU A 359 -6.45 -8.00 -1.66
C LEU A 359 -7.54 -7.61 -2.68
N MET A 360 -7.16 -7.11 -3.85
CA MET A 360 -8.10 -6.73 -4.91
C MET A 360 -8.07 -7.74 -6.06
N PRO A 361 -9.21 -8.38 -6.40
CA PRO A 361 -9.28 -9.27 -7.55
C PRO A 361 -9.02 -8.46 -8.84
N GLY A 362 -8.04 -8.89 -9.64
CA GLY A 362 -7.70 -8.30 -10.94
C GLY A 362 -6.63 -7.20 -10.94
N PHE A 363 -6.48 -6.41 -9.87
CA PHE A 363 -5.56 -5.25 -9.82
C PHE A 363 -4.26 -5.46 -9.02
N GLY A 364 -4.13 -6.59 -8.31
CA GLY A 364 -2.97 -6.85 -7.45
C GLY A 364 -3.19 -6.36 -6.02
N GLY A 365 -2.24 -5.59 -5.48
CA GLY A 365 -2.31 -5.06 -4.11
C GLY A 365 -2.99 -3.70 -4.03
N VAL A 366 -3.57 -3.37 -2.87
CA VAL A 366 -4.14 -2.01 -2.62
C VAL A 366 -3.07 -0.93 -2.76
N LEU A 367 -1.85 -1.20 -2.30
CA LEU A 367 -0.71 -0.28 -2.47
C LEU A 367 -0.28 -0.12 -3.94
N ASP A 368 -0.72 -1.00 -4.84
CA ASP A 368 -0.48 -0.84 -6.27
C ASP A 368 -1.47 0.14 -6.93
N ALA A 369 -2.62 0.36 -6.27
CA ALA A 369 -3.69 1.23 -6.75
C ALA A 369 -3.61 2.66 -6.17
N ILE A 370 -3.16 2.79 -4.92
CA ILE A 370 -2.91 4.07 -4.23
C ILE A 370 -1.55 4.62 -4.68
#